data_AF-A0A2U3P5B0-F1
#
_entry.id   AF-A0A2U3P5B0-F1
#
_cell.length_a   1.000
_cell.length_b   1.000
_cell.length_c   1.000
_cell.angle_alpha   90.00
_cell.angle_beta   90.00
_cell.angle_gamma   90.00
#
_symmetry.space_group_name_H-M   'P 1'
#
loop_
_entity.id
_entity.type
_entity.pdbx_description
1 polymer ?
#
loop_
_entity_poly.entity_id
_entity_poly.type
_entity_poly.pdbx_seq_one_letter_code
_entity_poly.pdbx_strand_id
1 'polypeptide(L)'
;MRISAIAACALTVGALAVPPTAVADTGLPPMTPTNGGPIIGGGGNAQAMSQQLKSLNDAGVQEVDGPDAAQFITAAAGIANRDLAGPFMAFQRALSCQQNNAGFGARAYRRNDGQWGGAMVVIPKSAYPDTAAMKACIMTNWRRPSAGSTTAACNSGWTYPPQQFNNKGGDYSVLLAGTNSEFCAKLNGNYQGTASPWP
;
A
#
# COMPACT_ATOMS: atom_id res chain seq x y z
N MET A 1 -17.71 -31.91 -72.38
CA MET A 1 -18.07 -30.48 -72.39
C MET A 1 -17.69 -29.91 -71.04
N ARG A 2 -16.87 -28.86 -71.03
CA ARG A 2 -16.30 -28.20 -69.84
C ARG A 2 -17.40 -27.41 -69.11
N ILE A 3 -17.30 -27.26 -67.78
CA ILE A 3 -17.51 -26.01 -67.02
C ILE A 3 -16.87 -26.21 -65.64
N SER A 4 -16.07 -25.23 -65.24
CA SER A 4 -15.27 -25.15 -64.02
C SER A 4 -15.88 -24.17 -63.00
N ALA A 5 -15.34 -24.21 -61.77
CA ALA A 5 -15.40 -23.23 -60.67
C ALA A 5 -16.67 -23.32 -59.78
N ILE A 6 -16.62 -23.13 -58.45
CA ILE A 6 -15.97 -22.05 -57.68
C ILE A 6 -15.63 -22.54 -56.25
N ALA A 7 -14.50 -22.04 -55.73
CA ALA A 7 -14.03 -22.20 -54.36
C ALA A 7 -14.86 -21.42 -53.34
N ALA A 8 -15.03 -22.00 -52.14
CA ALA A 8 -15.40 -21.26 -50.94
C ALA A 8 -14.58 -21.79 -49.75
N CYS A 9 -13.46 -21.12 -49.46
CA CYS A 9 -12.72 -21.30 -48.21
C CYS A 9 -13.55 -20.68 -47.08
N ALA A 10 -14.06 -21.50 -46.17
CA ALA A 10 -14.67 -21.05 -44.94
C ALA A 10 -13.57 -20.51 -44.01
N LEU A 11 -13.47 -19.18 -43.90
CA LEU A 11 -12.72 -18.53 -42.82
C LEU A 11 -13.44 -18.83 -41.50
N THR A 12 -12.89 -19.74 -40.71
CA THR A 12 -13.30 -19.93 -39.32
C THR A 12 -12.76 -18.78 -38.48
N VAL A 13 -13.67 -18.04 -37.88
CA VAL A 13 -13.37 -17.00 -36.90
C VAL A 13 -12.72 -17.67 -35.68
N GLY A 14 -11.42 -17.50 -35.51
CA GLY A 14 -10.71 -17.84 -34.30
C GLY A 14 -11.17 -16.91 -33.18
N ALA A 15 -12.19 -17.33 -32.43
CA ALA A 15 -12.50 -16.74 -31.14
C ALA A 15 -11.30 -17.01 -30.22
N LEU A 16 -10.50 -15.97 -29.96
CA LEU A 16 -9.57 -15.94 -28.84
C LEU A 16 -10.39 -15.93 -27.55
N ALA A 17 -10.93 -17.09 -27.19
CA ALA A 17 -11.35 -17.37 -25.84
C ALA A 17 -10.07 -17.49 -25.03
N VAL A 18 -9.58 -16.36 -24.49
CA VAL A 18 -8.74 -16.41 -23.30
C VAL A 18 -9.64 -16.99 -22.22
N PRO A 19 -9.44 -18.24 -21.76
CA PRO A 19 -10.17 -18.67 -20.59
C PRO A 19 -9.80 -17.70 -19.46
N PRO A 20 -10.77 -17.16 -18.70
CA PRO A 20 -10.44 -16.55 -17.44
C PRO A 20 -9.74 -17.65 -16.65
N THR A 21 -8.42 -17.52 -16.48
CA THR A 21 -7.72 -18.31 -15.49
C THR A 21 -8.23 -17.79 -14.17
N ALA A 22 -9.29 -18.42 -13.68
CA ALA A 22 -9.63 -18.42 -12.28
C ALA A 22 -8.49 -19.16 -11.57
N VAL A 23 -7.36 -18.48 -11.45
CA VAL A 23 -6.31 -18.88 -10.51
C VAL A 23 -6.95 -18.70 -9.15
N ALA A 24 -6.90 -19.74 -8.31
CA ALA A 24 -7.31 -19.65 -6.93
C ALA A 24 -6.69 -18.40 -6.29
N ASP A 25 -7.55 -17.42 -5.99
CA ASP A 25 -7.23 -16.10 -5.43
C ASP A 25 -6.82 -16.25 -3.96
N THR A 26 -5.66 -16.90 -3.74
CA THR A 26 -5.18 -17.30 -2.42
C THR A 26 -4.08 -16.38 -1.89
N GLY A 27 -3.63 -15.39 -2.67
CA GLY A 27 -2.52 -14.51 -2.31
C GLY A 27 -2.69 -13.06 -2.77
N LEU A 28 -1.79 -12.19 -2.28
CA LEU A 28 -1.76 -10.78 -2.65
C LEU A 28 -1.44 -10.57 -4.14
N PRO A 29 -1.94 -9.49 -4.77
CA PRO A 29 -1.69 -9.21 -6.18
C PRO A 29 -0.19 -9.04 -6.46
N PRO A 30 0.28 -9.27 -7.69
CA PRO A 30 1.68 -9.03 -8.02
C PRO A 30 2.03 -7.55 -7.86
N MET A 31 3.29 -7.29 -7.50
CA MET A 31 3.87 -5.96 -7.54
C MET A 31 4.63 -5.77 -8.85
N THR A 32 4.22 -4.78 -9.64
CA THR A 32 4.91 -4.43 -10.89
C THR A 32 5.53 -3.05 -10.71
N PRO A 33 6.86 -2.95 -10.55
CA PRO A 33 7.52 -1.65 -10.43
C PRO A 33 7.47 -0.92 -11.78
N THR A 34 6.94 0.30 -11.78
CA THR A 34 7.02 1.25 -12.90
C THR A 34 8.11 2.30 -12.68
N ASN A 35 8.74 2.30 -11.50
CA ASN A 35 9.75 3.27 -11.07
C ASN A 35 9.22 4.72 -11.00
N GLY A 36 7.95 4.89 -10.65
CA GLY A 36 7.30 6.20 -10.48
C GLY A 36 7.85 7.06 -9.32
N GLY A 37 8.80 6.53 -8.54
CA GLY A 37 9.39 7.18 -7.37
C GLY A 37 8.56 6.99 -6.09
N PRO A 38 9.05 7.49 -4.94
CA PRO A 38 8.48 7.21 -3.62
C PRO A 38 7.18 7.94 -3.28
N ILE A 39 6.78 8.92 -4.09
CA ILE A 39 5.73 9.88 -3.73
C ILE A 39 4.51 9.78 -4.64
N ILE A 40 3.34 9.78 -4.02
CA ILE A 40 2.02 9.87 -4.64
C ILE A 40 1.59 11.34 -4.68
N GLY A 41 1.84 12.01 -5.80
CA GLY A 41 1.50 13.42 -6.02
C GLY A 41 2.46 14.43 -5.35
N GLY A 42 2.48 15.68 -5.82
CA GLY A 42 3.34 16.73 -5.26
C GLY A 42 4.85 16.57 -5.54
N GLY A 43 5.65 17.60 -5.23
CA GLY A 43 7.09 17.62 -5.56
C GLY A 43 8.05 18.20 -4.51
N GLY A 44 7.56 18.85 -3.45
CA GLY A 44 8.43 19.68 -2.59
C GLY A 44 9.23 18.93 -1.50
N ASN A 45 8.68 17.84 -0.95
CA ASN A 45 9.24 17.14 0.23
C ASN A 45 9.60 15.67 -0.05
N ALA A 46 9.78 15.30 -1.32
CA ALA A 46 9.93 13.91 -1.75
C ALA A 46 11.11 13.19 -1.10
N GLN A 47 12.26 13.87 -1.00
CA GLN A 47 13.49 13.31 -0.44
C GLN A 47 13.40 13.07 1.07
N ALA A 48 12.71 13.94 1.81
CA ALA A 48 12.55 13.77 3.25
C ALA A 48 11.49 12.71 3.58
N MET A 49 10.42 12.63 2.79
CA MET A 49 9.42 11.56 2.89
C MET A 49 10.01 10.19 2.55
N SER A 50 10.84 10.10 1.50
CA SER A 50 11.45 8.82 1.10
C SER A 50 12.41 8.27 2.17
N GLN A 51 13.07 9.14 2.96
CA GLN A 51 13.89 8.70 4.10
C GLN A 51 13.07 8.04 5.22
N GLN A 52 11.78 8.35 5.31
CA GLN A 52 10.87 7.68 6.24
C GLN A 52 10.33 6.37 5.66
N LEU A 53 10.46 6.13 4.35
CA LEU A 53 10.09 4.85 3.76
C LEU A 53 11.19 3.80 4.01
N LYS A 54 11.03 2.99 5.05
CA LYS A 54 12.05 2.03 5.50
C LYS A 54 11.94 0.70 4.76
N SER A 55 13.05 0.21 4.21
CA SER A 55 13.09 -1.15 3.67
C SER A 55 13.14 -2.20 4.78
N LEU A 56 12.59 -3.39 4.52
CA LEU A 56 12.81 -4.59 5.33
C LEU A 56 14.16 -5.24 5.04
N ASN A 57 14.82 -4.90 3.93
CA ASN A 57 16.09 -5.48 3.47
C ASN A 57 16.07 -7.02 3.43
N ASP A 58 14.95 -7.59 3.00
CA ASP A 58 14.68 -9.02 2.98
C ASP A 58 14.47 -9.49 1.53
N ALA A 59 15.33 -10.37 1.02
CA ALA A 59 15.24 -10.88 -0.35
C ALA A 59 13.96 -11.72 -0.60
N GLY A 60 13.31 -12.18 0.47
CA GLY A 60 12.00 -12.84 0.43
C GLY A 60 10.82 -11.88 0.23
N VAL A 61 11.05 -10.57 0.22
CA VAL A 61 10.02 -9.53 0.17
C VAL A 61 10.23 -8.60 -1.03
N GLN A 62 9.17 -8.42 -1.80
CA GLN A 62 9.04 -7.40 -2.84
C GLN A 62 8.63 -6.09 -2.19
N GLU A 63 9.30 -5.02 -2.60
CA GLU A 63 8.99 -3.65 -2.17
C GLU A 63 8.75 -2.78 -3.39
N VAL A 64 7.67 -2.00 -3.38
CA VAL A 64 7.38 -0.98 -4.38
C VAL A 64 6.95 0.31 -3.72
N ASP A 65 7.14 1.41 -4.43
CA ASP A 65 7.12 2.76 -3.90
C ASP A 65 6.10 3.65 -4.63
N GLY A 66 5.63 4.70 -3.94
CA GLY A 66 4.76 5.76 -4.47
C GLY A 66 3.55 5.24 -5.25
N PRO A 67 3.37 5.61 -6.54
CA PRO A 67 2.21 5.20 -7.32
C PRO A 67 2.02 3.67 -7.42
N ASP A 68 3.11 2.91 -7.50
CA ASP A 68 3.05 1.44 -7.57
C ASP A 68 2.54 0.86 -6.26
N ALA A 69 2.99 1.43 -5.13
CA ALA A 69 2.46 1.08 -3.81
C ALA A 69 0.97 1.39 -3.69
N ALA A 70 0.51 2.54 -4.20
CA ALA A 70 -0.90 2.92 -4.18
C ALA A 70 -1.78 1.97 -4.99
N GLN A 71 -1.31 1.58 -6.18
CA GLN A 71 -1.99 0.60 -7.03
C GLN A 71 -2.07 -0.77 -6.35
N PHE A 72 -0.95 -1.23 -5.78
CA PHE A 72 -0.91 -2.47 -5.04
C PHE A 72 -1.86 -2.46 -3.84
N ILE A 73 -1.85 -1.39 -3.02
CA ILE A 73 -2.75 -1.23 -1.87
C ILE A 73 -4.21 -1.31 -2.32
N THR A 74 -4.56 -0.62 -3.42
CA THR A 74 -5.92 -0.62 -3.96
C THR A 74 -6.36 -2.00 -4.43
N ALA A 75 -5.48 -2.72 -5.14
CA ALA A 75 -5.75 -4.08 -5.58
C ALA A 75 -5.85 -5.06 -4.39
N ALA A 76 -4.92 -4.97 -3.45
CA ALA A 76 -4.87 -5.82 -2.26
C ALA A 76 -6.04 -5.59 -1.31
N ALA A 77 -6.60 -4.39 -1.25
CA ALA A 77 -7.83 -4.10 -0.50
C ALA A 77 -9.07 -4.76 -1.13
N GLY A 78 -9.02 -5.11 -2.43
CA GLY A 78 -10.13 -5.68 -3.19
C GLY A 78 -10.14 -7.22 -3.28
N ILE A 79 -9.13 -7.91 -2.76
CA ILE A 79 -9.07 -9.38 -2.83
C ILE A 79 -10.12 -10.06 -1.93
N ALA A 80 -10.48 -11.30 -2.27
CA ALA A 80 -11.51 -12.03 -1.52
C ALA A 80 -11.09 -12.40 -0.09
N ASN A 81 -9.79 -12.66 0.14
CA ASN A 81 -9.26 -13.02 1.45
C ASN A 81 -9.27 -11.81 2.40
N ARG A 82 -10.20 -11.80 3.35
CA ARG A 82 -10.40 -10.68 4.28
C ARG A 82 -9.25 -10.48 5.27
N ASP A 83 -8.55 -11.54 5.64
CA ASP A 83 -7.41 -11.45 6.57
C ASP A 83 -6.24 -10.72 5.90
N LEU A 84 -6.05 -10.97 4.60
CA LEU A 84 -5.05 -10.27 3.79
C LEU A 84 -5.52 -8.87 3.37
N ALA A 85 -6.78 -8.69 3.02
CA ALA A 85 -7.33 -7.40 2.56
C ALA A 85 -7.46 -6.36 3.68
N GLY A 86 -7.72 -6.82 4.92
CA GLY A 86 -7.98 -5.99 6.11
C GLY A 86 -7.02 -4.80 6.27
N PRO A 87 -5.70 -5.03 6.39
CA PRO A 87 -4.71 -3.97 6.50
C PRO A 87 -4.74 -2.96 5.33
N PHE A 88 -4.91 -3.45 4.10
CA PHE A 88 -4.87 -2.60 2.91
C PHE A 88 -6.11 -1.72 2.76
N MET A 89 -7.28 -2.18 3.23
CA MET A 89 -8.49 -1.34 3.25
C MET A 89 -8.31 -0.09 4.12
N ALA A 90 -7.57 -0.20 5.24
CA ALA A 90 -7.26 0.96 6.09
C ALA A 90 -6.36 1.96 5.34
N PHE A 91 -5.38 1.47 4.58
CA PHE A 91 -4.51 2.32 3.77
C PHE A 91 -5.20 2.92 2.56
N GLN A 92 -6.04 2.17 1.86
CA GLN A 92 -6.81 2.70 0.74
C GLN A 92 -7.63 3.91 1.19
N ARG A 93 -8.21 3.86 2.40
CA ARG A 93 -8.89 5.00 3.01
C ARG A 93 -7.93 6.13 3.38
N ALA A 94 -6.81 5.83 4.02
CA ALA A 94 -5.80 6.84 4.35
C ALA A 94 -5.31 7.60 3.11
N LEU A 95 -5.04 6.89 2.00
CA LEU A 95 -4.68 7.47 0.71
C LEU A 95 -5.83 8.30 0.13
N SER A 96 -7.08 7.84 0.25
CA SER A 96 -8.26 8.59 -0.21
C SER A 96 -8.52 9.88 0.59
N CYS A 97 -7.97 9.98 1.80
CA CYS A 97 -8.13 11.21 2.56
C CYS A 97 -7.45 12.37 1.85
N GLN A 98 -6.37 12.12 1.08
CA GLN A 98 -5.41 13.09 0.54
C GLN A 98 -6.08 14.37 0.02
N GLN A 99 -5.66 15.52 0.53
CA GLN A 99 -6.11 16.83 0.07
C GLN A 99 -5.12 17.44 -0.93
N ASN A 100 -5.65 18.12 -1.95
CA ASN A 100 -4.91 19.00 -2.86
C ASN A 100 -3.68 18.39 -3.54
N ASN A 101 -3.65 17.06 -3.76
CA ASN A 101 -2.47 16.35 -4.28
C ASN A 101 -1.16 16.68 -3.53
N ALA A 102 -1.24 17.00 -2.25
CA ALA A 102 -0.13 17.61 -1.51
C ALA A 102 1.05 16.66 -1.23
N GLY A 103 0.89 15.38 -1.57
CA GLY A 103 1.96 14.40 -1.73
C GLY A 103 2.15 13.52 -0.52
N PHE A 104 1.98 12.21 -0.70
CA PHE A 104 2.25 11.18 0.31
C PHE A 104 3.42 10.31 -0.13
N GLY A 105 4.29 9.94 0.81
CA GLY A 105 5.17 8.80 0.60
C GLY A 105 4.38 7.51 0.79
N ALA A 106 4.58 6.51 -0.06
CA ALA A 106 4.03 5.18 0.18
C ALA A 106 5.03 4.11 -0.20
N ARG A 107 5.05 3.03 0.57
CA ARG A 107 5.76 1.80 0.22
C ARG A 107 4.90 0.61 0.56
N ALA A 108 4.80 -0.34 -0.35
CA ALA A 108 4.12 -1.60 -0.14
C ALA A 108 5.11 -2.76 -0.08
N TYR A 109 4.74 -3.80 0.67
CA TYR A 109 5.54 -4.99 0.91
C TYR A 109 4.71 -6.23 0.63
N ARG A 110 5.29 -7.18 -0.06
CA ARG A 110 4.68 -8.48 -0.34
C ARG A 110 5.73 -9.56 -0.32
N ARG A 111 5.48 -10.65 0.40
CA ARG A 111 6.35 -11.83 0.28
C ARG A 111 6.31 -12.41 -1.13
N ASN A 112 7.41 -13.03 -1.52
CA ASN A 112 7.52 -13.77 -2.79
C ASN A 112 6.50 -14.92 -2.91
N ASP A 113 6.07 -15.54 -1.81
CA ASP A 113 5.02 -16.58 -1.81
C ASP A 113 3.59 -16.03 -1.85
N GLY A 114 3.41 -14.70 -1.82
CA GLY A 114 2.11 -14.02 -1.89
C GLY A 114 1.25 -14.12 -0.63
N GLN A 115 1.74 -14.75 0.44
CA GLN A 115 0.92 -15.09 1.61
C GLN A 115 0.83 -14.00 2.68
N TRP A 116 1.71 -12.99 2.66
CA TRP A 116 1.50 -11.79 3.46
C TRP A 116 2.14 -10.56 2.84
N GLY A 117 1.70 -9.42 3.35
CA GLY A 117 2.19 -8.11 2.97
C GLY A 117 1.82 -7.06 4.00
N GLY A 118 2.29 -5.86 3.74
CA GLY A 118 1.94 -4.67 4.49
C GLY A 118 2.18 -3.45 3.62
N ALA A 119 1.90 -2.29 4.17
CA ALA A 119 2.32 -1.05 3.56
C ALA A 119 2.69 -0.04 4.64
N MET A 120 3.39 0.99 4.21
CA MET A 120 3.60 2.20 4.96
C MET A 120 3.16 3.39 4.14
N VAL A 121 2.60 4.37 4.83
CA VAL A 121 2.23 5.66 4.26
C VAL A 121 2.84 6.75 5.12
N VAL A 122 3.56 7.66 4.49
CA VAL A 122 4.22 8.81 5.10
C VAL A 122 3.47 10.06 4.66
N ILE A 123 2.89 10.76 5.62
CA ILE A 123 2.09 11.96 5.39
C ILE A 123 2.87 13.15 5.95
N PRO A 124 3.36 14.08 5.13
CA PRO A 124 3.97 15.28 5.66
C PRO A 124 2.89 16.20 6.22
N LYS A 125 3.18 16.87 7.33
CA LYS A 125 2.29 17.88 7.91
C LYS A 125 1.96 19.00 6.93
N SER A 126 2.88 19.34 6.03
CA SER A 126 2.63 20.30 4.95
C SER A 126 1.53 19.85 3.99
N ALA A 127 1.30 18.54 3.84
CA ALA A 127 0.18 18.00 3.07
C ALA A 127 -1.16 18.07 3.83
N TYR A 128 -1.10 18.17 5.17
CA TYR A 128 -2.25 18.29 6.06
C TYR A 128 -2.03 19.31 7.16
N PRO A 129 -2.25 20.62 6.85
CA PRO A 129 -2.14 21.67 7.86
C PRO A 129 -3.08 21.42 9.04
N ASP A 130 -4.28 20.91 8.76
CA ASP A 130 -5.24 20.46 9.76
C ASP A 130 -5.05 18.98 10.11
N THR A 131 -4.16 18.75 11.06
CA THR A 131 -3.89 17.41 11.62
C THR A 131 -5.10 16.78 12.31
N ALA A 132 -6.08 17.57 12.78
CA ALA A 132 -7.29 17.07 13.42
C ALA A 132 -8.28 16.53 12.38
N ALA A 133 -8.46 17.24 11.27
CA ALA A 133 -9.25 16.76 10.13
C ALA A 133 -8.64 15.51 9.50
N MET A 134 -7.31 15.47 9.36
CA MET A 134 -6.59 14.28 8.90
C MET A 134 -6.85 13.09 9.84
N LYS A 135 -6.67 13.31 11.15
CA LYS A 135 -6.92 12.30 12.16
C LYS A 135 -8.38 11.82 12.11
N ALA A 136 -9.35 12.70 11.97
CA ALA A 136 -10.76 12.32 11.85
C ALA A 136 -11.03 11.44 10.62
N CYS A 137 -10.43 11.78 9.47
CA CYS A 137 -10.57 10.99 8.24
C CYS A 137 -9.98 9.58 8.39
N ILE A 138 -8.79 9.47 9.00
CA ILE A 138 -8.06 8.21 9.10
C ILE A 138 -8.57 7.35 10.29
N MET A 139 -8.75 7.94 11.48
CA MET A 139 -9.08 7.23 12.73
C MET A 139 -10.44 6.55 12.75
N THR A 140 -11.39 6.99 11.94
CA THR A 140 -12.70 6.32 11.86
C THR A 140 -12.55 4.84 11.48
N ASN A 141 -11.45 4.48 10.78
CA ASN A 141 -11.15 3.11 10.37
C ASN A 141 -9.81 2.60 10.90
N TRP A 142 -8.93 3.48 11.38
CA TRP A 142 -7.65 3.10 11.97
C TRP A 142 -7.85 2.58 13.40
N ARG A 143 -7.62 1.28 13.61
CA ARG A 143 -7.78 0.63 14.91
C ARG A 143 -6.43 0.30 15.51
N ARG A 144 -6.32 0.37 16.85
CA ARG A 144 -5.15 -0.14 17.56
C ARG A 144 -4.87 -1.59 17.15
N PRO A 145 -3.59 -2.01 17.05
CA PRO A 145 -3.24 -3.39 16.74
C PRO A 145 -3.91 -4.33 17.75
N SER A 146 -4.59 -5.37 17.26
CA SER A 146 -5.07 -6.46 18.11
C SER A 146 -3.92 -7.40 18.45
N ALA A 147 -3.75 -7.71 19.74
CA ALA A 147 -2.74 -8.66 20.19
C ALA A 147 -3.24 -10.11 19.98
N GLY A 148 -2.41 -10.96 19.36
CA GLY A 148 -2.60 -12.41 19.29
C GLY A 148 -2.72 -12.97 17.87
N SER A 149 -1.88 -13.97 17.57
CA SER A 149 -1.63 -14.65 16.29
C SER A 149 -0.62 -13.97 15.33
N THR A 150 0.11 -14.79 14.57
CA THR A 150 1.07 -14.38 13.53
C THR A 150 0.39 -13.88 12.25
N THR A 151 -0.89 -14.19 12.07
CA THR A 151 -1.73 -13.71 10.97
C THR A 151 -2.52 -12.45 11.32
N ALA A 152 -2.47 -12.01 12.58
CA ALA A 152 -3.18 -10.82 13.00
C ALA A 152 -2.67 -9.58 12.27
N ALA A 153 -3.62 -8.87 11.67
CA ALA A 153 -3.40 -7.54 11.12
C ALA A 153 -2.99 -6.57 12.25
N CYS A 154 -1.94 -5.79 12.02
CA CYS A 154 -1.53 -4.68 12.86
C CYS A 154 -1.78 -3.37 12.11
N ASN A 155 -2.15 -2.32 12.83
CA ASN A 155 -2.09 -0.93 12.33
C ASN A 155 -1.42 -0.06 13.40
N SER A 156 -0.17 0.34 13.19
CA SER A 156 0.55 1.25 14.09
C SER A 156 0.83 2.57 13.38
N GLY A 157 1.17 3.60 14.14
CA GLY A 157 1.60 4.87 13.56
C GLY A 157 2.57 5.61 14.47
N TRP A 158 3.30 6.54 13.88
CA TRP A 158 4.35 7.34 14.52
C TRP A 158 4.34 8.79 14.01
N THR A 159 4.67 9.75 14.88
CA THR A 159 4.92 11.17 14.53
C THR A 159 6.42 11.47 14.57
N TYR A 160 6.95 12.11 13.53
CA TYR A 160 8.34 12.53 13.45
C TYR A 160 8.49 14.01 13.02
N PRO A 161 9.30 14.85 13.68
CA PRO A 161 9.88 14.63 15.00
C PRO A 161 8.80 14.48 16.09
N PRO A 162 9.15 14.00 17.29
CA PRO A 162 8.22 13.79 18.41
C PRO A 162 7.40 15.04 18.71
N GLN A 163 6.12 14.85 19.09
CA GLN A 163 5.26 15.96 19.50
C GLN A 163 5.82 16.61 20.77
N GLN A 164 6.27 17.87 20.67
CA GLN A 164 6.70 18.62 21.85
C GLN A 164 5.51 19.31 22.53
N PHE A 165 5.67 19.66 23.82
CA PHE A 165 4.65 20.20 24.75
C PHE A 165 3.80 21.38 24.19
N ASN A 166 4.28 22.06 23.15
CA ASN A 166 3.60 23.20 22.52
C ASN A 166 2.85 22.86 21.21
N ASN A 167 2.40 21.62 21.03
CA ASN A 167 1.54 21.19 19.90
C ASN A 167 2.08 21.47 18.49
N LYS A 168 3.38 21.73 18.36
CA LYS A 168 4.07 21.66 17.08
C LYS A 168 4.31 20.18 16.76
N GLY A 169 3.23 19.47 16.41
CA GLY A 169 3.26 18.06 16.04
C GLY A 169 4.26 17.78 14.91
N GLY A 170 4.67 16.52 14.80
CA GLY A 170 5.71 16.07 13.86
C GLY A 170 5.48 16.53 12.42
N ASP A 171 6.58 16.83 11.74
CA ASP A 171 6.67 17.18 10.33
C ASP A 171 6.15 16.06 9.42
N TYR A 172 6.12 14.83 9.92
CA TYR A 172 5.63 13.63 9.24
C TYR A 172 4.84 12.73 10.18
N SER A 173 3.78 12.13 9.64
CA SER A 173 3.08 10.99 10.20
C SER A 173 3.47 9.75 9.41
N VAL A 174 3.91 8.69 10.08
CA VAL A 174 4.17 7.40 9.47
C VAL A 174 3.10 6.42 9.93
N LEU A 175 2.34 5.87 9.00
CA LEU A 175 1.31 4.87 9.23
C LEU A 175 1.82 3.53 8.71
N LEU A 176 1.65 2.48 9.52
CA LEU A 176 2.07 1.11 9.21
C LEU A 176 0.85 0.20 9.36
N ALA A 177 0.57 -0.63 8.36
CA ALA A 177 -0.39 -1.72 8.49
C ALA A 177 0.05 -2.96 7.70
N GLY A 178 -0.20 -4.14 8.25
CA GLY A 178 0.21 -5.40 7.64
C GLY A 178 0.13 -6.54 8.65
N THR A 179 0.97 -7.55 8.50
CA THR A 179 1.08 -8.65 9.47
C THR A 179 1.90 -8.26 10.70
N ASN A 180 1.43 -8.65 11.88
CA ASN A 180 2.00 -8.15 13.14
C ASN A 180 3.46 -8.55 13.37
N SER A 181 3.80 -9.85 13.28
CA SER A 181 5.13 -10.36 13.64
C SER A 181 6.22 -10.06 12.61
N GLU A 182 5.86 -9.99 11.32
CA GLU A 182 6.83 -9.91 10.24
C GLU A 182 6.94 -8.52 9.63
N PHE A 183 5.85 -7.75 9.62
CA PHE A 183 5.83 -6.39 9.10
C PHE A 183 5.94 -5.35 10.23
N CYS A 184 4.93 -5.25 11.09
CA CYS A 184 4.90 -4.18 12.10
C CYS A 184 6.00 -4.32 13.15
N ALA A 185 6.29 -5.52 13.66
CA ALA A 185 7.34 -5.69 14.67
C ALA A 185 8.71 -5.23 14.14
N LYS A 186 9.08 -5.65 12.91
CA LYS A 186 10.35 -5.27 12.28
C LYS A 186 10.44 -3.75 12.06
N LEU A 187 9.36 -3.13 11.57
CA LEU A 187 9.38 -1.69 11.25
C LEU A 187 9.15 -0.77 12.45
N ASN A 188 8.37 -1.17 13.45
CA ASN A 188 8.14 -0.35 14.65
C ASN A 188 9.45 -0.08 15.40
N GLY A 189 10.38 -1.04 15.43
CA GLY A 189 11.71 -0.84 16.02
C GLY A 189 12.47 0.34 15.42
N ASN A 190 12.25 0.67 14.14
CA ASN A 190 12.91 1.79 13.47
C ASN A 190 12.43 3.17 13.95
N TYR A 191 11.29 3.26 14.64
CA TYR A 191 10.67 4.52 15.04
C TYR A 191 10.67 4.77 16.55
N GLN A 192 10.82 3.72 17.38
CA GLN A 192 10.68 3.81 18.84
C GLN A 192 11.60 4.81 19.54
N GLY A 193 12.82 5.06 19.01
CA GLY A 193 13.81 5.94 19.65
C GLY A 193 13.73 7.41 19.23
N THR A 194 13.04 7.71 18.13
CA THR A 194 13.10 9.04 17.49
C THR A 194 11.74 9.61 17.11
N ALA A 195 10.67 8.83 17.29
CA ALA A 195 9.30 9.23 17.02
C ALA A 195 8.42 8.99 18.26
N SER A 196 7.31 9.72 18.34
CA SER A 196 6.26 9.39 19.31
C SER A 196 5.19 8.53 18.66
N PRO A 197 4.53 7.63 19.40
CA PRO A 197 3.39 6.89 18.88
C PRO A 197 2.31 7.85 18.36
N TRP A 198 1.83 7.60 17.14
CA TRP A 198 0.67 8.29 16.60
C TRP A 198 -0.60 7.73 17.29
N PRO A 199 -1.54 8.59 17.73
CA PRO A 199 -2.74 8.17 18.47
C PRO A 199 -3.67 7.25 17.70
#